data_AF-E5RM33-F1
#
_entry.id   AF-E5RM33-F1
#
_cell.length_a   1.000
_cell.length_b   1.000
_cell.length_c   1.000
_cell.angle_alpha   90.00
_cell.angle_beta   90.00
_cell.angle_gamma   90.00
#
_symmetry.space_group_name_H-M   'P 1'
#
loop_
_entity.id
_entity.type
_entity.pdbx_description
1 polymer ?
#
loop_
_entity_poly.entity_id
_entity_poly.type
_entity_poly.pdbx_seq_one_letter_code
_entity_poly.pdbx_strand_id
1 'polypeptide(L)'
;MDIVQRFINYTKINTTTSRENGAKGIMPSSPNQMELAKLLEKELQELGLKDIKRRENTITTALLPTNTPNAPKIAFFAHLDTSMEQTNDTKAQITKYQGGDICLNKNLDL
;
A
#
# COMPACT_ATOMS: atom_id res chain seq x y z
N MET A 1 -10.33 -12.43 1.39
CA MET A 1 -9.96 -11.62 0.21
C MET A 1 -8.75 -12.24 -0.43
N ASP A 2 -8.78 -12.51 -1.74
CA ASP A 2 -7.60 -12.97 -2.48
C ASP A 2 -6.58 -11.84 -2.70
N ILE A 3 -5.39 -12.20 -3.20
CA ILE A 3 -4.27 -11.25 -3.34
C ILE A 3 -4.50 -10.17 -4.41
N VAL A 4 -5.20 -10.51 -5.50
CA VAL A 4 -5.48 -9.56 -6.59
C VAL A 4 -6.43 -8.50 -6.11
N GLN A 5 -7.50 -8.90 -5.42
CA GLN A 5 -8.47 -7.98 -4.86
C GLN A 5 -7.85 -7.11 -3.76
N ARG A 6 -6.95 -7.66 -2.94
CA ARG A 6 -6.19 -6.91 -1.92
C ARG A 6 -5.33 -5.82 -2.56
N PHE A 7 -4.54 -6.19 -3.57
CA PHE A 7 -3.69 -5.25 -4.30
C PHE A 7 -4.50 -4.12 -4.93
N ILE A 8 -5.56 -4.44 -5.67
CA ILE A 8 -6.45 -3.45 -6.31
C ILE A 8 -7.14 -2.56 -5.27
N ASN A 9 -7.49 -3.09 -4.09
CA ASN A 9 -8.08 -2.27 -3.03
C ASN A 9 -7.09 -1.24 -2.48
N TYR A 10 -5.81 -1.59 -2.35
CA TYR A 10 -4.80 -0.61 -1.95
C TYR A 10 -4.61 0.48 -3.00
N THR A 11 -4.64 0.14 -4.30
CA THR A 11 -4.49 1.14 -5.38
C THR A 11 -5.62 2.18 -5.42
N LYS A 12 -6.76 1.92 -4.78
CA LYS A 12 -7.87 2.87 -4.68
C LYS A 12 -7.59 4.02 -3.71
N ILE A 13 -6.56 3.90 -2.86
CA ILE A 13 -6.11 4.95 -1.96
C ILE A 13 -4.89 5.60 -2.61
N ASN A 14 -5.04 6.83 -3.08
CA ASN A 14 -3.93 7.57 -3.68
C ASN A 14 -2.97 8.05 -2.58
N THR A 15 -1.88 7.32 -2.36
CA THR A 15 -0.89 7.58 -1.31
C THR A 15 0.32 8.38 -1.79
N THR A 16 0.20 9.03 -2.95
CA THR A 16 1.28 9.82 -3.58
C THR A 16 1.90 10.80 -2.61
N THR A 17 3.23 10.83 -2.55
CA THR A 17 3.99 11.72 -1.65
C THR A 17 3.83 13.20 -2.04
N SER A 18 3.89 14.08 -1.05
CA SER A 18 4.05 15.53 -1.27
C SER A 18 5.51 15.93 -1.07
N ARG A 19 6.17 16.38 -2.14
CA ARG A 19 7.56 16.87 -2.09
C ARG A 19 7.75 18.04 -1.17
N GLU A 20 6.79 18.97 -1.15
CA GLU A 20 6.85 20.16 -0.31
C GLU A 20 6.81 19.77 1.18
N ASN A 21 5.87 18.90 1.55
CA ASN A 21 5.75 18.42 2.93
C ASN A 21 6.95 17.57 3.34
N GLY A 22 7.41 16.69 2.44
CA GLY A 22 8.61 15.88 2.65
C GLY A 22 9.85 16.75 2.87
N ALA A 23 10.04 17.81 2.08
CA ALA A 23 11.15 18.76 2.24
C ALA A 23 11.09 19.55 3.56
N LYS A 24 9.90 19.72 4.14
CA LYS A 24 9.68 20.33 5.47
C LYS A 24 9.80 19.31 6.62
N GLY A 25 10.10 18.05 6.35
CA GLY A 25 10.20 16.99 7.36
C GLY A 25 8.86 16.50 7.90
N ILE A 26 7.75 16.76 7.20
CA ILE A 26 6.41 16.30 7.61
C ILE A 26 6.24 14.83 7.20
N MET A 27 5.95 13.97 8.17
CA MET A 27 5.75 12.53 7.95
C MET A 27 4.47 12.06 8.66
N PRO A 28 3.49 11.46 7.94
CA PRO A 28 3.49 11.21 6.49
C PRO A 28 3.41 12.50 5.68
N SER A 29 3.96 12.48 4.46
CA SER A 29 3.95 13.67 3.58
C SER A 29 2.58 13.95 2.97
N SER A 30 1.72 12.92 2.84
CA SER A 30 0.34 13.06 2.38
C SER A 30 -0.64 12.34 3.32
N PRO A 31 -1.85 12.91 3.54
CA PRO A 31 -2.80 12.37 4.52
C PRO A 31 -3.30 10.97 4.15
N ASN A 32 -3.41 10.65 2.86
CA ASN A 32 -3.90 9.35 2.40
C ASN A 32 -2.98 8.18 2.76
N GLN A 33 -1.69 8.42 3.04
CA GLN A 33 -0.79 7.41 3.60
C GLN A 33 -1.28 6.92 4.97
N MET A 34 -1.89 7.82 5.77
CA MET A 34 -2.52 7.46 7.04
C MET A 34 -3.79 6.62 6.83
N GLU A 35 -4.57 6.91 5.79
CA GLU A 35 -5.76 6.12 5.47
C GLU A 35 -5.40 4.68 5.05
N LEU A 36 -4.38 4.50 4.22
CA LEU A 36 -3.86 3.17 3.91
C LEU A 36 -3.30 2.48 5.16
N ALA A 37 -2.59 3.19 6.03
CA ALA A 37 -2.07 2.63 7.28
C ALA A 37 -3.19 2.13 8.22
N LYS A 38 -4.30 2.87 8.34
CA LYS A 38 -5.49 2.46 9.12
C LYS A 38 -6.15 1.21 8.53
N LEU A 39 -6.28 1.15 7.21
CA LEU A 39 -6.78 -0.05 6.52
C LEU A 39 -5.90 -1.27 6.84
N LEU A 40 -4.58 -1.13 6.72
CA LEU A 40 -3.63 -2.20 7.03
C LEU A 40 -3.70 -2.61 8.50
N GLU A 41 -3.80 -1.67 9.44
CA GLU A 41 -3.97 -1.98 10.87
C GLU A 41 -5.20 -2.89 11.10
N LYS A 42 -6.34 -2.57 10.49
CA LYS A 42 -7.54 -3.39 10.54
C LYS A 42 -7.32 -4.77 9.90
N GLU A 43 -6.74 -4.83 8.71
CA GLU A 43 -6.52 -6.11 8.03
C GLU A 43 -5.51 -7.01 8.78
N LEU A 44 -4.48 -6.43 9.40
CA LEU A 44 -3.52 -7.17 10.24
C LEU A 44 -4.20 -7.73 11.49
N GLN A 45 -5.15 -7.00 12.09
CA GLN A 45 -5.97 -7.50 13.20
C GLN A 45 -6.85 -8.67 12.75
N GLU A 46 -7.53 -8.54 11.60
CA GLU A 46 -8.37 -9.60 11.02
C GLU A 46 -7.56 -10.86 10.64
N LEU A 47 -6.29 -10.69 10.24
CA LEU A 47 -5.35 -11.79 9.99
C LEU A 47 -4.80 -12.42 11.28
N GLY A 48 -5.11 -11.88 12.45
CA GLY A 48 -4.73 -12.45 13.75
C GLY A 48 -3.31 -12.11 14.22
N LEU A 49 -2.63 -11.16 13.57
CA LEU A 49 -1.32 -10.69 14.03
C LEU A 49 -1.42 -10.00 15.40
N LYS A 50 -0.28 -9.94 16.09
CA LYS A 50 -0.15 -9.41 17.46
C LYS A 50 0.73 -8.16 17.47
N ASP A 51 0.75 -7.48 18.60
CA ASP A 51 1.56 -6.27 18.84
C ASP A 51 1.43 -5.21 17.73
N ILE A 52 0.22 -5.06 17.19
CA ILE A 52 -0.06 -4.13 16.10
C ILE A 52 0.05 -2.70 16.63
N LYS A 53 0.91 -1.91 16.01
CA LYS A 53 1.17 -0.52 16.37
C LYS A 53 1.25 0.31 15.10
N ARG A 54 0.34 1.26 14.94
CA ARG A 54 0.44 2.33 13.95
C ARG A 54 0.77 3.65 14.65
N ARG A 55 1.88 4.26 14.26
CA ARG A 55 2.33 5.54 14.83
C ARG A 55 1.73 6.72 14.07
N GLU A 56 1.87 7.93 14.62
CA GLU A 56 1.43 9.18 13.98
C GLU A 56 2.11 9.40 12.62
N ASN A 57 3.36 8.96 12.47
CA ASN A 57 4.11 9.01 11.23
C ASN A 57 3.83 7.83 10.27
N THR A 58 2.69 7.15 10.44
CA THR A 58 2.20 6.00 9.66
C THR A 58 3.06 4.73 9.65
N ILE A 59 4.16 4.69 10.40
CA ILE A 59 4.91 3.45 10.59
C ILE A 59 4.00 2.44 11.31
N THR A 60 3.61 1.40 10.57
CA THR A 60 2.77 0.30 11.05
C THR A 60 3.62 -0.96 11.21
N THR A 61 3.65 -1.51 12.41
CA THR A 61 4.33 -2.78 12.73
C THR A 61 3.33 -3.78 13.24
N ALA A 62 3.55 -5.06 12.94
CA ALA A 62 2.79 -6.17 13.49
C ALA A 62 3.69 -7.41 13.63
N LEU A 63 3.33 -8.31 14.54
CA LEU A 63 4.04 -9.54 14.83
C LEU A 63 3.18 -10.74 14.43
N LEU A 64 3.72 -11.60 13.57
CA LEU A 64 3.21 -12.96 13.41
C LEU A 64 3.95 -13.86 14.42
N PRO A 65 3.25 -14.49 15.40
CA PRO A 65 3.89 -15.40 16.34
C PRO A 65 4.59 -16.57 15.65
N THR A 66 5.66 -17.07 16.27
CA THR A 66 6.35 -18.25 15.74
C THR A 66 5.43 -19.47 15.75
N ASN A 67 5.54 -20.29 14.71
CA ASN A 67 4.97 -21.64 14.67
C ASN A 67 6.04 -22.73 14.91
N THR A 68 7.31 -22.33 15.09
CA THR A 68 8.45 -23.24 15.22
C THR A 68 9.40 -22.75 16.33
N PRO A 69 9.71 -23.59 17.34
CA PRO A 69 10.66 -23.23 18.39
C PRO A 69 12.06 -22.89 17.84
N ASN A 70 12.75 -21.94 18.49
CA ASN A 70 14.14 -21.55 18.18
C ASN A 70 14.41 -21.06 16.73
N ALA A 71 13.37 -20.68 15.99
CA ALA A 71 13.54 -20.07 14.68
C ALA A 71 14.08 -18.62 14.79
N PRO A 72 14.95 -18.17 13.88
CA PRO A 72 15.39 -16.78 13.83
C PRO A 72 14.23 -15.84 13.46
N LYS A 73 14.28 -14.61 13.95
CA LYS A 73 13.32 -13.56 13.57
C LYS A 73 13.71 -12.98 12.22
N ILE A 74 12.72 -12.80 11.35
CA ILE A 74 12.86 -12.08 10.08
C ILE A 74 11.83 -10.95 10.03
N ALA A 75 12.12 -9.91 9.27
CA ALA A 75 11.22 -8.77 9.09
C ALA A 75 11.01 -8.54 7.59
N PHE A 76 9.75 -8.28 7.22
CA PHE A 76 9.37 -7.86 5.88
C PHE A 76 8.99 -6.39 5.91
N PHE A 77 9.50 -5.63 4.96
CA PHE A 77 9.26 -4.19 4.85
C PHE A 77 8.60 -3.87 3.51
N ALA A 78 7.69 -2.90 3.56
CA ALA A 78 7.10 -2.25 2.41
C ALA A 78 6.87 -0.78 2.77
N HIS A 79 6.82 0.08 1.77
CA HIS A 79 6.46 1.49 1.94
C HIS A 79 4.99 1.70 1.50
N LEU A 80 4.34 2.75 2.03
CA LEU A 80 2.92 3.02 1.79
C LEU A 80 2.69 3.97 0.62
N ASP A 81 3.69 4.76 0.27
CA ASP A 81 3.61 5.89 -0.65
C ASP A 81 3.89 5.50 -2.10
N THR A 82 3.37 6.31 -3.01
CA THR A 82 3.68 6.25 -4.44
C THR A 82 4.46 7.49 -4.89
N SER A 83 5.18 7.35 -6.00
CA SER A 83 5.98 8.44 -6.58
C SER A 83 5.13 9.63 -6.98
N MET A 84 5.64 10.83 -6.70
CA MET A 84 5.05 12.11 -7.11
C MET A 84 5.09 12.39 -8.63
N GLU A 85 5.77 11.55 -9.41
CA GLU A 85 5.82 11.68 -10.87
C GLU A 85 4.43 11.49 -11.53
N GLN A 86 3.50 10.81 -10.84
CA GLN A 86 2.11 10.66 -11.25
C GLN A 86 1.20 10.84 -10.04
N THR A 87 0.30 11.82 -10.11
CA THR A 87 -0.57 12.19 -8.98
C THR A 87 -2.03 11.78 -9.15
N ASN A 88 -2.41 11.32 -10.35
CA ASN A 88 -3.78 10.93 -10.66
C ASN A 88 -4.19 9.65 -9.91
N ASP A 89 -5.47 9.56 -9.58
CA ASP A 89 -6.03 8.34 -8.99
C ASP A 89 -5.88 7.15 -9.94
N THR A 90 -5.49 6.00 -9.38
CA THR A 90 -5.32 4.77 -10.15
C THR A 90 -6.66 4.14 -10.46
N LYS A 91 -6.92 3.90 -11.76
CA LYS A 91 -8.06 3.12 -12.25
C LYS A 91 -7.58 1.78 -12.78
N ALA A 92 -7.23 0.88 -11.86
CA ALA A 92 -6.68 -0.44 -12.20
C ALA A 92 -7.66 -1.26 -13.06
N GLN A 93 -7.12 -1.98 -14.05
CA GLN A 93 -7.88 -2.84 -14.96
C GLN A 93 -7.28 -4.25 -14.93
N ILE A 94 -8.13 -5.26 -14.80
CA ILE A 94 -7.73 -6.65 -14.99
C ILE A 94 -7.99 -7.00 -16.46
N THR A 95 -6.95 -7.35 -17.18
CA THR A 95 -7.06 -7.76 -18.58
C THR A 95 -6.31 -9.07 -18.82
N LYS A 96 -6.79 -9.87 -19.75
CA LYS A 96 -6.09 -11.06 -20.23
C LYS A 96 -5.18 -10.65 -21.37
N TYR A 97 -3.87 -10.84 -21.21
CA TYR A 97 -2.92 -10.58 -22.28
C TYR A 97 -3.06 -11.63 -23.40
N GLN A 98 -3.24 -11.16 -24.64
CA GLN A 98 -3.43 -12.01 -25.83
C GLN A 98 -2.35 -11.73 -26.91
N GLY A 99 -1.28 -11.02 -26.55
CA GLY A 99 -0.33 -10.46 -27.51
C GLY A 99 -0.73 -9.06 -28.00
N GLY A 100 0.24 -8.29 -28.51
CA GLY A 100 0.04 -6.92 -28.99
C GLY A 100 -0.07 -5.88 -27.88
N ASP A 101 -0.54 -4.68 -28.27
CA ASP A 101 -0.71 -3.54 -27.36
C ASP A 101 -1.98 -3.68 -26.51
N ILE A 102 -1.92 -3.16 -25.28
CA ILE A 102 -3.07 -3.10 -24.37
C ILE A 102 -3.55 -1.65 -24.33
N CYS A 103 -4.74 -1.40 -24.89
CA CYS A 103 -5.42 -0.11 -24.74
C CYS A 103 -5.78 0.14 -23.27
N LEU A 104 -5.05 1.05 -22.61
CA LEU A 104 -5.27 1.41 -21.20
C LEU A 104 -6.33 2.51 -21.04
N ASN A 105 -6.52 3.34 -22.06
CA ASN A 105 -7.52 4.41 -22.06
C ASN A 105 -8.10 4.61 -23.47
N LYS A 106 -9.29 4.07 -23.70
CA LYS A 106 -10.00 4.16 -25.00
C LYS A 106 -10.30 5.58 -25.46
N ASN A 107 -10.34 6.55 -24.53
CA ASN A 107 -10.61 7.95 -24.88
C ASN A 107 -9.34 8.69 -25.33
N LEU A 108 -8.16 8.13 -25.10
CA LEU A 108 -6.86 8.69 -25.48
C LEU A 108 -6.15 7.86 -26.55
N ASP A 109 -6.69 6.69 -26.88
CA ASP A 109 -6.17 5.82 -27.93
C ASP A 109 -6.54 6.46 -29.28
N LEU A 110 -5.51 6.85 -30.06
CA LEU A 110 -5.65 7.46 -31.38
C LEU A 110 -5.93 6.40 -32.45
#